data_AF-A0A967LPC4-F1
#
_entry.id   AF-A0A967LPC4-F1
#
_cell.length_a   1.000
_cell.length_b   1.000
_cell.length_c   1.000
_cell.angle_alpha   90.00
_cell.angle_beta   90.00
_cell.angle_gamma   90.00
#
_symmetry.space_group_name_H-M   'P 1'
#
loop_
_entity.id
_entity.type
_entity.pdbx_description
1 polymer ?
#
loop_
_entity_poly.entity_id
_entity_poly.type
_entity_poly.pdbx_seq_one_letter_code
_entity_poly.pdbx_strand_id
1 'polypeptide(L)'
;ISEEGNPAAYALQLEGILDRDASALQRELTGEDRYRIIADTVSPRTWREISELELTGVYSEPTLERIYPGEVAGNVVGFVGADGTGLAGLELARDEHLAGTDGELAYQFAGGVQVPRSGGRDSAVPGQGLRLTIDRDVQWRAEQAVADAVAGSDAVAGNVVVMDVRTGDILALAAAPLLDPDDPGDASTGSGGNPAVEAAYEPGSVLKPLSMAAVIEEGKAGPGTVFSVPDSIARADRTIGDYYDHPQQAMTLAGILAKSSNVGTIMATERL
;
A
#
# COMPACT_ATOMS: atom_id res chain seq x y z
N ILE A 1 14.01 -2.79 -43.62
CA ILE A 1 13.01 -1.70 -43.67
C ILE A 1 12.65 -1.51 -45.15
N SER A 2 11.39 -1.74 -45.53
CA SER A 2 10.91 -1.42 -46.88
C SER A 2 10.97 0.10 -47.10
N GLU A 3 11.24 0.49 -48.34
CA GLU A 3 11.63 1.81 -48.85
C GLU A 3 10.62 2.98 -48.67
N GLU A 4 9.62 2.88 -47.77
CA GLU A 4 8.45 3.79 -47.77
C GLU A 4 8.37 4.80 -46.60
N GLY A 5 9.21 4.70 -45.58
CA GLY A 5 9.30 5.70 -44.50
C GLY A 5 10.52 6.61 -44.66
N ASN A 6 10.36 7.94 -44.58
CA ASN A 6 11.48 8.88 -44.47
C ASN A 6 11.63 9.29 -42.99
N PRO A 7 12.57 8.69 -42.22
CA PRO A 7 12.69 8.94 -40.78
C PRO A 7 12.94 10.41 -40.44
N ALA A 8 13.62 11.15 -41.32
CA ALA A 8 13.86 12.58 -41.12
C ALA A 8 12.58 13.40 -41.25
N ALA A 9 11.70 13.05 -42.21
CA ALA A 9 10.42 13.70 -42.37
C ALA A 9 9.48 13.39 -41.20
N TYR A 10 9.44 12.14 -40.74
CA TYR A 10 8.61 11.72 -39.61
C TYR A 10 9.04 12.43 -38.32
N ALA A 11 10.35 12.53 -38.08
CA ALA A 11 10.88 13.24 -36.93
C ALA A 11 10.45 14.71 -36.88
N LEU A 12 10.48 15.41 -38.02
CA LEU A 12 10.02 16.81 -38.11
C LEU A 12 8.51 16.96 -37.85
N GLN A 13 7.71 15.99 -38.26
CA GLN A 13 6.26 16.02 -38.01
C GLN A 13 5.92 15.72 -36.55
N LEU A 14 6.71 14.85 -35.89
CA LEU A 14 6.50 14.44 -34.51
C LEU A 14 7.09 15.41 -33.47
N GLU A 15 8.11 16.20 -33.83
CA GLU A 15 8.83 17.10 -32.92
C GLU A 15 7.90 18.00 -32.10
N GLY A 16 6.97 18.69 -32.76
CA GLY A 16 6.04 19.60 -32.07
C GLY A 16 4.93 18.90 -31.29
N ILE A 17 4.60 17.65 -31.62
CA ILE A 17 3.53 16.89 -30.98
C ILE A 17 4.05 16.19 -29.71
N LEU A 18 5.29 15.67 -29.78
CA LEU A 18 5.93 14.96 -28.68
C LEU A 18 6.80 15.87 -27.80
N ASP A 19 7.05 17.12 -28.21
CA ASP A 19 7.98 18.04 -27.56
C ASP A 19 9.40 17.44 -27.42
N ARG A 20 9.88 16.81 -28.51
CA ARG A 20 11.19 16.12 -28.57
C ARG A 20 11.97 16.59 -29.79
N ASP A 21 13.27 16.80 -29.62
CA ASP A 21 14.19 17.19 -30.70
C ASP A 21 14.11 16.26 -31.92
N ALA A 22 13.92 16.82 -33.11
CA ALA A 22 13.81 16.05 -34.35
C ALA A 22 15.07 15.22 -34.66
N SER A 23 16.27 15.71 -34.33
CA SER A 23 17.51 14.97 -34.59
C SER A 23 17.65 13.73 -33.69
N ALA A 24 17.11 13.78 -32.48
CA ALA A 24 17.00 12.63 -31.58
C ALA A 24 15.96 11.62 -32.07
N LEU A 25 14.76 12.09 -32.43
CA LEU A 25 13.71 11.23 -32.99
C LEU A 25 14.17 10.52 -34.26
N GLN A 26 14.85 11.22 -35.18
CA GLN A 26 15.37 10.61 -36.40
C GLN A 26 16.35 9.47 -36.09
N ARG A 27 17.23 9.63 -35.09
CA ARG A 27 18.17 8.58 -34.67
C ARG A 27 17.46 7.37 -34.08
N GLU A 28 16.34 7.58 -33.38
CA GLU A 28 15.54 6.48 -32.82
C GLU A 28 14.77 5.72 -33.91
N LEU A 29 14.22 6.45 -34.89
CA LEU A 29 13.49 5.91 -36.04
C LEU A 29 14.40 5.24 -37.08
N THR A 30 15.70 5.51 -37.05
CA THR A 30 16.70 4.93 -37.98
C THR A 30 17.39 3.74 -37.31
N GLY A 31 17.30 2.55 -37.89
CA GLY A 31 17.97 1.36 -37.37
C GLY A 31 17.60 0.09 -38.12
N GLU A 32 18.00 -1.06 -37.58
CA GLU A 32 17.59 -2.38 -38.10
C GLU A 32 16.52 -3.06 -37.23
N ASP A 33 16.21 -2.47 -36.09
CA ASP A 33 15.22 -2.99 -35.14
C ASP A 33 13.84 -3.04 -35.79
N ARG A 34 13.13 -4.16 -35.57
CA ARG A 34 11.78 -4.37 -36.08
C ARG A 34 10.71 -3.73 -35.20
N TYR A 35 11.07 -3.34 -33.98
CA TYR A 35 10.18 -2.76 -32.97
C TYR A 35 10.97 -1.78 -32.11
N ARG A 36 10.40 -0.61 -31.85
CA ARG A 36 10.96 0.38 -30.92
C ARG A 36 9.85 1.27 -30.35
N ILE A 37 9.87 1.45 -29.03
CA ILE A 37 9.01 2.43 -28.36
C ILE A 37 9.60 3.82 -28.59
N ILE A 38 8.81 4.72 -29.17
CA ILE A 38 9.20 6.12 -29.47
C ILE A 38 8.66 7.08 -28.41
N ALA A 39 7.52 6.76 -27.79
CA ALA A 39 6.96 7.49 -26.67
C ALA A 39 6.12 6.53 -25.83
N ASP A 40 6.20 6.65 -24.52
CA ASP A 40 5.34 6.00 -23.53
C ASP A 40 4.28 6.98 -23.00
N THR A 41 3.24 6.45 -22.36
CA THR A 41 2.18 7.23 -21.69
C THR A 41 1.60 8.38 -22.53
N VAL A 42 1.41 8.11 -23.83
CA VAL A 42 0.87 9.10 -24.77
C VAL A 42 -0.64 9.23 -24.58
N SER A 43 -1.11 10.45 -24.32
CA SER A 43 -2.55 10.68 -24.13
C SER A 43 -3.37 10.30 -25.38
N PRO A 44 -4.63 9.86 -25.23
CA PRO A 44 -5.51 9.58 -26.37
C PRO A 44 -5.74 10.79 -27.30
N ARG A 45 -5.47 12.00 -26.83
CA ARG A 45 -5.50 13.22 -27.65
C ARG A 45 -4.25 13.31 -28.52
N THR A 46 -3.07 13.21 -27.91
CA THR A 46 -1.78 13.25 -28.61
C THR A 46 -1.71 12.13 -29.66
N TRP A 47 -2.16 10.92 -29.32
CA TRP A 47 -2.20 9.82 -30.28
C TRP A 47 -3.09 10.10 -31.50
N ARG A 48 -4.23 10.79 -31.31
CA ARG A 48 -5.09 11.16 -32.44
C ARG A 48 -4.36 12.09 -33.41
N GLU A 49 -3.66 13.10 -32.89
CA GLU A 49 -2.86 14.03 -33.70
C GLU A 49 -1.75 13.29 -34.48
N ILE A 50 -1.11 12.29 -33.87
CA ILE A 50 -0.10 11.44 -34.54
C ILE A 50 -0.75 10.55 -35.60
N SER A 51 -1.90 9.94 -35.30
CA SER A 51 -2.57 9.00 -36.21
C SER A 51 -3.08 9.67 -37.49
N GLU A 52 -3.44 10.96 -37.42
CA GLU A 52 -3.86 11.77 -38.57
C GLU A 52 -2.72 12.06 -39.55
N LEU A 53 -1.45 11.88 -39.15
CA LEU A 53 -0.29 11.99 -40.03
C LEU A 53 -0.10 10.77 -40.93
N GLU A 54 -0.82 9.67 -40.67
CA GLU A 54 -0.80 8.42 -41.46
C GLU A 54 0.62 7.87 -41.69
N LEU A 55 1.48 7.97 -40.68
CA LEU A 55 2.89 7.53 -40.77
C LEU A 55 2.98 6.01 -40.87
N THR A 56 3.48 5.49 -41.98
CA THR A 56 3.66 4.05 -42.21
C THR A 56 4.59 3.44 -41.17
N GLY A 57 4.14 2.38 -40.51
CA GLY A 57 4.93 1.67 -39.49
C GLY A 57 4.88 2.28 -38.09
N VAL A 58 4.13 3.36 -37.88
CA VAL A 58 3.85 3.94 -36.57
C VAL A 58 2.46 3.48 -36.11
N TYR A 59 2.40 2.88 -34.94
CA TYR A 59 1.17 2.39 -34.31
C TYR A 59 1.21 2.65 -32.82
N SER A 60 0.05 2.58 -32.17
CA SER A 60 -0.05 2.62 -30.71
C SER A 60 -0.43 1.26 -30.17
N GLU A 61 0.10 0.97 -28.99
CA GLU A 61 -0.35 -0.12 -28.15
C GLU A 61 -1.11 0.50 -26.98
N PRO A 62 -2.42 0.20 -26.81
CA PRO A 62 -3.16 0.68 -25.68
C PRO A 62 -2.58 0.11 -24.39
N THR A 63 -2.14 0.98 -23.49
CA THR A 63 -1.74 0.63 -22.13
C THR A 63 -2.79 1.11 -21.14
N LEU A 64 -2.76 0.53 -19.94
CA LEU A 64 -3.57 0.98 -18.82
C LEU A 64 -2.67 1.73 -17.85
N GLU A 65 -3.16 2.87 -17.37
CA GLU A 65 -2.54 3.64 -16.31
C GLU A 65 -3.44 3.57 -15.08
N ARG A 66 -2.84 3.33 -13.91
CA ARG A 66 -3.55 3.31 -12.64
C ARG A 66 -3.58 4.74 -12.09
N ILE A 67 -4.78 5.24 -11.82
CA ILE A 67 -4.98 6.58 -11.27
C ILE A 67 -5.56 6.44 -9.86
N TYR A 68 -4.89 7.04 -8.88
CA TYR A 68 -5.39 7.14 -7.52
C TYR A 68 -6.04 8.52 -7.32
N PRO A 69 -7.28 8.61 -6.78
CA PRO A 69 -7.99 9.88 -6.68
C PRO A 69 -7.44 10.81 -5.56
N GLY A 70 -6.29 10.47 -4.97
CA GLY A 70 -5.59 11.19 -3.91
C GLY A 70 -4.83 10.24 -2.97
N GLU A 71 -4.12 10.82 -2.01
CA GLU A 71 -3.24 10.12 -1.06
C GLU A 71 -3.98 9.31 0.02
N VAL A 72 -5.29 9.54 0.19
CA VAL A 72 -6.06 8.89 1.27
C VAL A 72 -6.08 7.38 1.09
N ALA A 73 -5.76 6.67 2.17
CA ALA A 73 -5.59 5.23 2.19
C ALA A 73 -4.40 4.73 1.37
N GLY A 74 -3.42 5.57 1.03
CA GLY A 74 -2.29 5.18 0.19
C GLY A 74 -1.54 3.96 0.69
N ASN A 75 -1.19 3.89 1.98
CA ASN A 75 -0.55 2.70 2.57
C ASN A 75 -1.45 1.45 2.58
N VAL A 76 -2.77 1.61 2.48
CA VAL A 76 -3.72 0.47 2.45
C VAL A 76 -3.86 -0.03 1.02
N VAL A 77 -4.09 0.88 0.07
CA VAL A 77 -4.26 0.55 -1.35
C VAL A 77 -2.94 0.04 -1.92
N GLY A 78 -1.83 0.72 -1.64
CA GLY A 78 -0.54 0.46 -2.26
C GLY A 78 -0.47 1.04 -3.66
N PHE A 79 0.41 0.50 -4.50
CA PHE A 79 0.64 0.95 -5.86
C PHE A 79 0.97 -0.22 -6.80
N VAL A 80 0.95 0.05 -8.11
CA VAL A 80 1.30 -0.90 -9.17
C VAL A 80 2.58 -0.46 -9.88
N GLY A 81 3.27 -1.41 -10.51
CA GLY A 81 4.41 -1.14 -11.39
C GLY A 81 3.97 -0.61 -12.75
N ALA A 82 4.96 -0.22 -13.57
CA ALA A 82 4.73 0.22 -14.95
C ALA A 82 4.11 -0.86 -15.85
N ASP A 83 4.23 -2.13 -15.46
CA ASP A 83 3.62 -3.29 -16.10
C ASP A 83 2.20 -3.60 -15.57
N GLY A 84 1.71 -2.83 -14.60
CA GLY A 84 0.41 -3.03 -13.96
C GLY A 84 0.40 -4.05 -12.83
N THR A 85 1.54 -4.68 -12.52
CA THR A 85 1.65 -5.65 -11.42
C THR A 85 1.54 -4.93 -10.07
N GLY A 86 0.71 -5.41 -9.15
CA GLY A 86 0.65 -4.90 -7.78
C GLY A 86 1.98 -5.05 -7.03
N LEU A 87 2.51 -3.96 -6.47
CA LEU A 87 3.81 -3.94 -5.78
C LEU A 87 3.71 -3.72 -4.27
N ALA A 88 2.60 -3.17 -3.78
CA ALA A 88 2.36 -2.97 -2.36
C ALA A 88 0.87 -3.01 -2.01
N GLY A 89 0.57 -3.05 -0.71
CA GLY A 89 -0.80 -2.93 -0.19
C GLY A 89 -1.78 -3.96 -0.76
N LEU A 90 -3.01 -3.50 -1.01
CA LEU A 90 -4.05 -4.31 -1.62
C LEU A 90 -3.84 -4.56 -3.11
N GLU A 91 -3.15 -3.67 -3.83
CA GLU A 91 -2.77 -3.94 -5.23
C GLU A 91 -1.94 -5.23 -5.30
N LEU A 92 -0.93 -5.39 -4.43
CA LEU A 92 -0.15 -6.63 -4.34
C LEU A 92 -0.96 -7.79 -3.75
N ALA A 93 -1.62 -7.57 -2.60
CA ALA A 93 -2.28 -8.66 -1.89
C ALA A 93 -3.50 -9.23 -2.62
N ARG A 94 -4.07 -8.48 -3.58
CA ARG A 94 -5.25 -8.86 -4.37
C ARG A 94 -4.99 -8.82 -5.88
N ASP A 95 -3.72 -8.82 -6.30
CA ASP A 95 -3.31 -8.73 -7.70
C ASP A 95 -4.04 -9.76 -8.58
N GLU A 96 -4.07 -11.04 -8.17
CA GLU A 96 -4.79 -12.11 -8.90
C GLU A 96 -6.29 -11.82 -9.12
N HIS A 97 -6.92 -11.09 -8.20
CA HIS A 97 -8.33 -10.70 -8.31
C HIS A 97 -8.53 -9.45 -9.16
N LEU A 98 -7.57 -8.52 -9.10
CA LEU A 98 -7.64 -7.20 -9.73
C LEU A 98 -7.14 -7.20 -11.19
N ALA A 99 -6.14 -8.03 -11.51
CA ALA A 99 -5.49 -8.06 -12.82
C ALA A 99 -6.39 -8.68 -13.91
N GLY A 100 -7.18 -9.69 -13.55
CA GLY A 100 -8.00 -10.43 -14.51
C GLY A 100 -7.18 -11.43 -15.32
N THR A 101 -7.44 -11.56 -16.62
CA THR A 101 -6.70 -12.47 -17.49
C THR A 101 -6.52 -11.85 -18.87
N ASP A 102 -5.27 -11.84 -19.33
CA ASP A 102 -4.93 -11.30 -20.64
C ASP A 102 -5.59 -12.08 -21.78
N GLY A 103 -5.95 -11.34 -22.82
CA GLY A 103 -6.33 -11.91 -24.11
C GLY A 103 -5.13 -11.98 -25.05
N GLU A 104 -5.31 -12.62 -26.20
CA GLU A 104 -4.29 -12.71 -27.24
C GLU A 104 -4.81 -12.12 -28.54
N LEU A 105 -3.97 -11.33 -29.21
CA LEU A 105 -4.23 -10.81 -30.56
C LEU A 105 -3.10 -11.27 -31.47
N ALA A 106 -3.41 -12.17 -32.39
CA ALA A 106 -2.47 -12.58 -33.43
C ALA A 106 -2.64 -11.70 -34.67
N TYR A 107 -1.53 -11.24 -35.24
CA TYR A 107 -1.49 -10.46 -36.48
C TYR A 107 -0.65 -11.15 -37.54
N GLN A 108 -1.02 -11.04 -38.81
CA GLN A 108 -0.17 -11.42 -39.93
C GLN A 108 0.43 -10.18 -40.58
N PHE A 109 1.73 -10.25 -40.89
CA PHE A 109 2.46 -9.20 -41.58
C PHE A 109 2.87 -9.67 -42.98
N ALA A 110 2.64 -8.82 -43.98
CA ALA A 110 3.10 -9.03 -45.35
C ALA A 110 3.86 -7.78 -45.82
N GLY A 111 5.11 -7.93 -46.26
CA GLY A 111 5.93 -6.80 -46.72
C GLY A 111 6.23 -5.74 -45.65
N GLY A 112 6.16 -6.09 -44.36
CA GLY A 112 6.36 -5.15 -43.24
C GLY A 112 5.11 -4.38 -42.81
N VAL A 113 3.96 -4.62 -43.47
CA VAL A 113 2.68 -4.00 -43.14
C VAL A 113 1.76 -5.03 -42.50
N GLN A 114 1.05 -4.62 -41.45
CA GLN A 114 0.03 -5.42 -40.77
C GLN A 114 -1.17 -5.65 -41.70
N VAL A 115 -1.56 -6.90 -41.93
CA VAL A 115 -2.71 -7.22 -42.78
C VAL A 115 -4.00 -7.02 -41.97
N PRO A 116 -4.92 -6.12 -42.40
CA PRO A 116 -6.13 -5.83 -41.64
C PRO A 116 -7.01 -7.06 -41.43
N ARG A 117 -7.49 -7.28 -40.19
CA ARG A 117 -8.34 -8.42 -39.77
C ARG A 117 -7.73 -9.83 -39.98
N SER A 118 -6.42 -9.94 -40.14
CA SER A 118 -5.76 -11.25 -40.18
C SER A 118 -5.38 -11.72 -38.77
N GLY A 119 -5.72 -12.96 -38.42
CA GLY A 119 -5.32 -13.62 -37.16
C GLY A 119 -6.47 -13.94 -36.19
N GLY A 120 -6.14 -14.67 -35.13
CA GLY A 120 -7.05 -15.04 -34.04
C GLY A 120 -7.11 -13.99 -32.95
N ARG A 121 -8.23 -13.95 -32.22
CA ARG A 121 -8.41 -13.08 -31.05
C ARG A 121 -9.00 -13.89 -29.90
N ASP A 122 -8.23 -14.02 -28.83
CA ASP A 122 -8.73 -14.44 -27.53
C ASP A 122 -9.05 -13.18 -26.72
N SER A 123 -10.25 -13.14 -26.16
CA SER A 123 -10.72 -11.94 -25.45
C SER A 123 -10.18 -11.93 -24.03
N ALA A 124 -9.68 -10.78 -23.59
CA ALA A 124 -9.29 -10.57 -22.20
C ALA A 124 -10.51 -10.64 -21.28
N VAL A 125 -10.28 -11.09 -20.04
CA VAL A 125 -11.28 -11.10 -18.97
C VAL A 125 -10.91 -10.00 -17.98
N PRO A 126 -11.77 -8.97 -17.79
CA PRO A 126 -11.50 -7.92 -16.82
C PRO A 126 -11.37 -8.49 -15.41
N GLY A 127 -10.45 -7.92 -14.63
CA GLY A 127 -10.40 -8.16 -13.19
C GLY A 127 -11.66 -7.68 -12.48
N GLN A 128 -11.74 -8.03 -11.19
CA GLN A 128 -12.90 -7.73 -10.36
C GLN A 128 -12.59 -6.60 -9.39
N GLY A 129 -13.52 -5.68 -9.24
CA GLY A 129 -13.39 -4.55 -8.31
C GLY A 129 -13.47 -5.00 -6.85
N LEU A 130 -12.70 -4.33 -6.00
CA LEU A 130 -12.70 -4.56 -4.56
C LEU A 130 -13.46 -3.43 -3.85
N ARG A 131 -14.40 -3.79 -2.96
CA ARG A 131 -15.03 -2.85 -2.04
C ARG A 131 -14.45 -3.03 -0.66
N LEU A 132 -13.81 -1.98 -0.14
CA LEU A 132 -13.22 -1.99 1.19
C LEU A 132 -14.26 -1.71 2.28
N THR A 133 -13.91 -2.11 3.51
CA THR A 133 -14.59 -1.72 4.74
C THR A 133 -14.19 -0.32 5.20
N ILE A 134 -13.11 0.22 4.64
CA ILE A 134 -12.57 1.54 4.95
C ILE A 134 -13.61 2.61 4.67
N ASP A 135 -13.87 3.44 5.67
CA ASP A 135 -14.62 4.68 5.52
C ASP A 135 -13.63 5.79 5.18
N ARG A 136 -13.80 6.41 4.02
CA ARG A 136 -12.85 7.40 3.49
C ARG A 136 -12.66 8.60 4.44
N ASP A 137 -13.74 9.04 5.09
CA ASP A 137 -13.69 10.23 5.94
C ASP A 137 -13.05 9.91 7.28
N VAL A 138 -13.33 8.72 7.83
CA VAL A 138 -12.65 8.20 9.03
C VAL A 138 -11.17 7.97 8.75
N GLN A 139 -10.82 7.38 7.61
CA GLN A 139 -9.45 7.16 7.17
C GLN A 139 -8.67 8.47 7.08
N TRP A 140 -9.19 9.44 6.32
CA TRP A 140 -8.54 10.74 6.18
C TRP A 140 -8.31 11.41 7.53
N ARG A 141 -9.30 11.37 8.43
CA ARG A 141 -9.15 11.97 9.77
C ARG A 141 -8.11 11.24 10.62
N ALA A 142 -8.05 9.91 10.53
CA ALA A 142 -7.05 9.10 11.23
C ALA A 142 -5.62 9.37 10.71
N GLU A 143 -5.46 9.49 9.38
CA GLU A 143 -4.20 9.84 8.72
C GLU A 143 -3.70 11.22 9.15
N GLN A 144 -4.56 12.23 9.15
CA GLN A 144 -4.21 13.56 9.65
C GLN A 144 -3.78 13.52 11.11
N ALA A 145 -4.55 12.83 11.97
CA ALA A 145 -4.24 12.76 13.40
C ALA A 145 -2.91 12.06 13.70
N VAL A 146 -2.59 10.96 12.99
CA VAL A 146 -1.33 10.25 13.19
C VAL A 146 -0.14 11.00 12.59
N ALA A 147 -0.32 11.64 11.43
CA ALA A 147 0.71 12.49 10.83
C ALA A 147 1.03 13.70 11.72
N ASP A 148 0.03 14.39 12.25
CA ASP A 148 0.19 15.50 13.20
C ASP A 148 0.90 15.04 14.48
N ALA A 149 0.55 13.86 15.01
CA ALA A 149 1.17 13.31 16.22
C ALA A 149 2.65 12.95 15.99
N VAL A 150 2.98 12.36 14.84
CA VAL A 150 4.37 12.03 14.47
C VAL A 150 5.16 13.32 14.24
N ALA A 151 4.65 14.28 13.47
CA ALA A 151 5.33 15.55 13.21
C ALA A 151 5.49 16.42 14.47
N GLY A 152 4.54 16.34 15.40
CA GLY A 152 4.59 17.02 16.69
C GLY A 152 5.45 16.34 17.75
N SER A 153 6.10 15.22 17.43
CA SER A 153 6.96 14.46 18.33
C SER A 153 8.28 14.07 17.66
N ASP A 154 9.21 13.48 18.41
CA ASP A 154 10.44 12.88 17.86
C ASP A 154 10.20 11.43 17.39
N ALA A 155 8.96 11.07 17.04
CA ALA A 155 8.61 9.72 16.59
C ALA A 155 9.05 9.48 15.14
N VAL A 156 9.49 8.26 14.85
CA VAL A 156 9.89 7.84 13.49
C VAL A 156 8.68 7.48 12.63
N ALA A 157 7.65 6.91 13.25
CA ALA A 157 6.43 6.43 12.60
C ALA A 157 5.27 6.36 13.60
N GLY A 158 4.05 6.22 13.10
CA GLY A 158 2.85 6.06 13.91
C GLY A 158 1.75 5.32 13.16
N ASN A 159 0.86 4.65 13.89
CA ASN A 159 -0.26 3.90 13.31
C ASN A 159 -1.55 4.17 14.08
N VAL A 160 -2.69 4.18 13.37
CA VAL A 160 -4.03 4.26 13.95
C VAL A 160 -4.94 3.25 13.27
N VAL A 161 -5.55 2.38 14.06
CA VAL A 161 -6.55 1.41 13.61
C VAL A 161 -7.91 1.75 14.21
N VAL A 162 -8.93 1.87 13.37
CA VAL A 162 -10.33 2.07 13.79
C VAL A 162 -11.14 0.87 13.32
N MET A 163 -11.81 0.21 14.25
CA MET A 163 -12.58 -1.01 14.00
C MET A 163 -14.01 -0.86 14.51
N ASP A 164 -15.00 -1.31 13.73
CA ASP A 164 -16.35 -1.55 14.22
C ASP A 164 -16.35 -2.81 15.10
N VAL A 165 -16.62 -2.64 16.39
CA VAL A 165 -16.56 -3.73 17.38
C VAL A 165 -17.65 -4.79 17.20
N ARG A 166 -18.72 -4.50 16.44
CA ARG A 166 -19.83 -5.44 16.20
C ARG A 166 -19.59 -6.29 14.97
N THR A 167 -19.04 -5.71 13.91
CA THR A 167 -18.80 -6.42 12.64
C THR A 167 -17.36 -6.92 12.49
N GLY A 168 -16.41 -6.30 13.21
CA GLY A 168 -14.98 -6.52 13.02
C GLY A 168 -14.41 -5.76 11.82
N ASP A 169 -15.22 -4.95 11.15
CA ASP A 169 -14.80 -4.18 9.98
C ASP A 169 -13.73 -3.15 10.37
N ILE A 170 -12.67 -3.08 9.56
CA ILE A 170 -11.66 -2.03 9.68
C ILE A 170 -12.18 -0.81 8.94
N LEU A 171 -12.51 0.25 9.68
CA LEU A 171 -13.00 1.52 9.15
C LEU A 171 -11.84 2.47 8.79
N ALA A 172 -10.72 2.36 9.48
CA ALA A 172 -9.48 3.04 9.13
C ALA A 172 -8.25 2.23 9.53
N LEU A 173 -7.22 2.28 8.69
CA LEU A 173 -5.91 1.66 8.87
C LEU A 173 -4.83 2.66 8.44
N ALA A 174 -4.65 3.69 9.26
CA ALA A 174 -3.80 4.83 8.95
C ALA A 174 -2.37 4.61 9.49
N ALA A 175 -1.40 5.09 8.73
CA ALA A 175 0.02 5.08 9.08
C ALA A 175 0.65 6.45 8.79
N ALA A 176 1.74 6.76 9.50
CA ALA A 176 2.64 7.84 9.17
C ALA A 176 4.09 7.30 9.15
N PRO A 177 4.93 7.66 8.16
CA PRO A 177 4.66 8.61 7.07
C PRO A 177 3.58 8.13 6.07
N LEU A 178 2.89 9.09 5.47
CA LEU A 178 1.87 8.82 4.45
C LEU A 178 2.57 8.39 3.14
N LEU A 179 1.91 7.49 2.42
CA LEU A 179 2.30 7.07 1.08
C LEU A 179 1.39 7.74 0.05
N ASP A 180 1.97 8.40 -0.94
CA ASP A 180 1.27 8.78 -2.17
C ASP A 180 1.42 7.63 -3.18
N PRO A 181 0.33 6.94 -3.57
CA PRO A 181 0.40 5.88 -4.57
C PRO A 181 0.80 6.33 -5.98
N ASP A 182 0.58 7.62 -6.32
CA ASP A 182 1.00 8.19 -7.61
C ASP A 182 2.49 8.57 -7.62
N ASP A 183 3.07 8.83 -6.44
CA ASP A 183 4.52 9.05 -6.24
C ASP A 183 5.05 8.21 -5.07
N PRO A 184 5.13 6.87 -5.22
CA PRO A 184 5.50 5.96 -4.13
C PRO A 184 6.99 6.02 -3.77
N GLY A 185 7.79 6.84 -4.45
CA GLY A 185 9.23 6.94 -4.27
C GLY A 185 9.98 5.66 -4.68
N ASP A 186 11.16 5.45 -4.09
CA ASP A 186 11.99 4.28 -4.37
C ASP A 186 11.46 3.02 -3.67
N ALA A 187 10.71 2.21 -4.42
CA ALA A 187 10.15 0.93 -3.98
C ALA A 187 11.19 -0.07 -3.44
N SER A 188 12.48 0.07 -3.79
CA SER A 188 13.55 -0.82 -3.28
C SER A 188 13.87 -0.58 -1.80
N THR A 189 13.39 0.52 -1.21
CA THR A 189 13.58 0.86 0.21
C THR A 189 12.57 0.18 1.15
N GLY A 190 11.61 -0.57 0.61
CA GLY A 190 10.63 -1.33 1.41
C GLY A 190 9.52 -0.49 2.05
N SER A 191 9.33 0.77 1.63
CA SER A 191 8.42 1.73 2.28
C SER A 191 6.96 1.71 1.79
N GLY A 192 6.59 0.84 0.84
CA GLY A 192 5.23 0.78 0.30
C GLY A 192 4.21 0.11 1.22
N GLY A 193 4.67 -0.60 2.24
CA GLY A 193 3.86 -1.36 3.18
C GLY A 193 3.07 -0.50 4.17
N ASN A 194 2.11 -1.13 4.85
CA ASN A 194 1.42 -0.50 5.97
C ASN A 194 2.04 -0.99 7.29
N PRO A 195 2.77 -0.14 8.04
CA PRO A 195 3.40 -0.56 9.28
C PRO A 195 2.38 -1.04 10.35
N ALA A 196 1.10 -0.67 10.24
CA ALA A 196 0.05 -1.21 11.11
C ALA A 196 -0.19 -2.72 10.90
N VAL A 197 0.22 -3.26 9.75
CA VAL A 197 0.09 -4.69 9.39
C VAL A 197 1.43 -5.41 9.51
N GLU A 198 2.51 -4.76 9.13
CA GLU A 198 3.82 -5.40 8.96
C GLU A 198 4.69 -5.35 10.21
N ALA A 199 4.53 -4.33 11.07
CA ALA A 199 5.39 -4.14 12.22
C ALA A 199 4.98 -5.05 13.39
N ALA A 200 5.88 -5.95 13.78
CA ALA A 200 5.79 -6.66 15.04
C ALA A 200 6.38 -5.81 16.18
N TYR A 201 5.65 -5.67 17.28
CA TYR A 201 6.11 -4.97 18.49
C TYR A 201 5.61 -5.66 19.74
N GLU A 202 6.31 -5.45 20.87
CA GLU A 202 5.84 -5.90 22.18
C GLU A 202 4.75 -4.94 22.67
N PRO A 203 3.49 -5.38 22.82
CA PRO A 203 2.38 -4.49 23.17
C PRO A 203 2.43 -4.02 24.63
N GLY A 204 3.21 -4.69 25.48
CA GLY A 204 3.37 -4.32 26.88
C GLY A 204 2.03 -4.25 27.62
N SER A 205 1.81 -3.15 28.34
CA SER A 205 0.70 -3.04 29.28
C SER A 205 -0.69 -3.04 28.65
N VAL A 206 -0.83 -2.77 27.34
CA VAL A 206 -2.14 -2.81 26.69
C VAL A 206 -2.73 -4.23 26.62
N LEU A 207 -1.92 -5.28 26.83
CA LEU A 207 -2.40 -6.67 26.94
C LEU A 207 -2.84 -7.09 28.35
N LYS A 208 -2.55 -6.31 29.39
CA LYS A 208 -2.96 -6.64 30.77
C LYS A 208 -4.47 -6.95 30.91
N PRO A 209 -5.40 -6.28 30.19
CA PRO A 209 -6.81 -6.64 30.23
C PRO A 209 -7.09 -8.12 29.92
N LEU A 210 -6.33 -8.78 29.03
CA LEU A 210 -6.49 -10.21 28.75
C LEU A 210 -6.10 -11.07 29.95
N SER A 211 -4.97 -10.77 30.60
CA SER A 211 -4.54 -11.45 31.82
C SER A 211 -5.54 -11.23 32.96
N MET A 212 -6.06 -10.01 33.11
CA MET A 212 -7.09 -9.70 34.11
C MET A 212 -8.40 -10.44 33.82
N ALA A 213 -8.79 -10.55 32.56
CA ALA A 213 -9.98 -11.29 32.16
C ALA A 213 -9.86 -12.78 32.56
N ALA A 214 -8.71 -13.41 32.33
CA ALA A 214 -8.47 -14.80 32.75
C ALA A 214 -8.60 -14.97 34.28
N VAL A 215 -8.04 -14.05 35.06
CA VAL A 215 -8.13 -14.08 36.54
C VAL A 215 -9.58 -13.97 37.02
N ILE A 216 -10.38 -13.13 36.36
CA ILE A 216 -11.81 -12.97 36.67
C ILE A 216 -12.62 -14.19 36.24
N GLU A 217 -12.37 -14.71 35.04
CA GLU A 217 -13.04 -15.90 34.47
C GLU A 217 -12.85 -17.13 35.36
N GLU A 218 -11.63 -17.36 35.84
CA GLU A 218 -11.29 -18.46 36.75
C GLU A 218 -11.74 -18.21 38.21
N GLY A 219 -12.45 -17.10 38.47
CA GLY A 219 -13.00 -16.76 39.79
C GLY A 219 -11.95 -16.46 40.86
N LYS A 220 -10.68 -16.20 40.49
CA LYS A 220 -9.55 -16.04 41.43
C LYS A 220 -9.51 -14.65 42.09
N ALA A 221 -10.04 -13.64 41.40
CA ALA A 221 -10.24 -12.28 41.92
C ALA A 221 -11.27 -11.53 41.08
N GLY A 222 -12.00 -10.60 41.69
CA GLY A 222 -12.88 -9.66 41.00
C GLY A 222 -12.29 -8.25 40.95
N PRO A 223 -12.93 -7.29 40.23
CA PRO A 223 -12.44 -5.92 40.09
C PRO A 223 -12.14 -5.20 41.42
N GLY A 224 -12.88 -5.54 42.48
CA GLY A 224 -12.71 -4.98 43.83
C GLY A 224 -11.77 -5.76 44.76
N THR A 225 -11.24 -6.91 44.34
CA THR A 225 -10.31 -7.69 45.17
C THR A 225 -9.02 -6.91 45.39
N VAL A 226 -8.63 -6.74 46.65
CA VAL A 226 -7.43 -5.97 47.04
C VAL A 226 -6.21 -6.87 47.11
N PHE A 227 -5.11 -6.38 46.55
CA PHE A 227 -3.78 -6.94 46.60
C PHE A 227 -2.85 -5.97 47.34
N SER A 228 -1.89 -6.51 48.07
CA SER A 228 -0.85 -5.72 48.70
C SER A 228 0.39 -5.76 47.81
N VAL A 229 0.53 -4.74 46.96
CA VAL A 229 1.46 -4.71 45.82
C VAL A 229 2.73 -3.95 46.21
N PRO A 230 3.90 -4.61 46.31
CA PRO A 230 5.19 -3.94 46.44
C PRO A 230 5.60 -3.28 45.11
N ASP A 231 6.62 -2.40 45.12
CA ASP A 231 7.19 -1.78 43.92
C ASP A 231 7.91 -2.75 42.99
N SER A 232 8.38 -3.86 43.54
CA SER A 232 9.13 -4.89 42.82
C SER A 232 8.89 -6.28 43.38
N ILE A 233 9.07 -7.29 42.53
CA ILE A 233 8.91 -8.69 42.88
C ILE A 233 9.99 -9.55 42.22
N ALA A 234 10.66 -10.38 43.03
CA ALA A 234 11.64 -11.33 42.54
C ALA A 234 10.96 -12.62 42.08
N ARG A 235 11.22 -13.04 40.83
CA ARG A 235 10.76 -14.30 40.25
C ARG A 235 11.86 -14.93 39.41
N ALA A 236 12.17 -16.18 39.73
CA ALA A 236 13.31 -16.90 39.16
C ALA A 236 14.61 -16.08 39.27
N ASP A 237 15.25 -15.78 38.14
CA ASP A 237 16.50 -15.04 38.02
C ASP A 237 16.31 -13.53 37.84
N ARG A 238 15.07 -13.02 37.92
CA ARG A 238 14.76 -11.62 37.61
C ARG A 238 13.95 -10.92 38.70
N THR A 239 14.20 -9.63 38.86
CA THR A 239 13.35 -8.73 39.63
C THR A 239 12.54 -7.89 38.65
N ILE A 240 11.22 -7.92 38.79
CA ILE A 240 10.30 -7.16 37.95
C ILE A 240 9.75 -6.01 38.79
N GLY A 241 9.84 -4.80 38.27
CA GLY A 241 9.35 -3.58 38.92
C GLY A 241 8.19 -2.93 38.17
N ASP A 242 7.48 -2.07 38.87
CA ASP A 242 6.56 -1.11 38.27
C ASP A 242 7.33 0.07 37.65
N TYR A 243 6.66 0.87 36.82
CA TYR A 243 7.31 1.99 36.12
C TYR A 243 7.72 3.14 37.04
N TYR A 244 7.27 3.11 38.31
CA TYR A 244 7.54 4.12 39.32
C TYR A 244 7.78 3.45 40.67
N ASP A 245 8.63 4.08 41.50
CA ASP A 245 8.90 3.62 42.85
C ASP A 245 7.72 3.93 43.76
N HIS A 246 7.35 2.98 44.63
CA HIS A 246 6.30 3.19 45.61
C HIS A 246 6.43 2.30 46.86
N PRO A 247 5.93 2.74 48.02
CA PRO A 247 5.78 1.82 49.14
C PRO A 247 4.79 0.70 48.77
N GLN A 248 4.73 -0.35 49.59
CA GLN A 248 3.71 -1.37 49.44
C GLN A 248 2.31 -0.75 49.51
N GLN A 249 1.51 -0.94 48.47
CA GLN A 249 0.20 -0.29 48.29
C GLN A 249 -0.93 -1.31 48.26
N ALA A 250 -2.08 -0.96 48.83
CA ALA A 250 -3.30 -1.71 48.68
C ALA A 250 -3.98 -1.31 47.36
N MET A 251 -3.90 -2.17 46.34
CA MET A 251 -4.50 -1.93 45.02
C MET A 251 -5.62 -2.92 44.77
N THR A 252 -6.79 -2.45 44.32
CA THR A 252 -7.81 -3.34 43.77
C THR A 252 -7.34 -3.92 42.42
N LEU A 253 -7.92 -5.02 41.94
CA LEU A 253 -7.63 -5.55 40.60
C LEU A 253 -7.85 -4.49 39.50
N ALA A 254 -8.92 -3.69 39.61
CA ALA A 254 -9.14 -2.54 38.73
C ALA A 254 -8.06 -1.46 38.89
N GLY A 255 -7.58 -1.22 40.12
CA GLY A 255 -6.49 -0.30 40.41
C GLY A 255 -5.15 -0.74 39.83
N ILE A 256 -4.86 -2.05 39.85
CA ILE A 256 -3.68 -2.65 39.22
C ILE A 256 -3.67 -2.32 37.72
N LEU A 257 -4.80 -2.52 37.05
CA LEU A 257 -4.94 -2.19 35.62
C LEU A 257 -4.84 -0.68 35.39
N ALA A 258 -5.53 0.14 36.19
CA ALA A 258 -5.55 1.59 36.05
C ALA A 258 -4.18 2.26 36.30
N LYS A 259 -3.38 1.70 37.21
CA LYS A 259 -1.99 2.12 37.46
C LYS A 259 -0.97 1.40 36.61
N SER A 260 -1.41 0.49 35.75
CA SER A 260 -0.55 -0.34 34.92
C SER A 260 0.55 -1.03 35.74
N SER A 261 0.21 -1.55 36.93
CA SER A 261 1.17 -2.24 37.79
C SER A 261 1.55 -3.61 37.18
N ASN A 262 2.82 -3.76 36.79
CA ASN A 262 3.40 -5.04 36.36
C ASN A 262 3.40 -6.03 37.52
N VAL A 263 3.83 -5.58 38.70
CA VAL A 263 3.90 -6.41 39.90
C VAL A 263 2.51 -6.90 40.32
N GLY A 264 1.54 -5.99 40.38
CA GLY A 264 0.15 -6.33 40.67
C GLY A 264 -0.44 -7.28 39.63
N THR A 265 -0.10 -7.11 38.34
CA THR A 265 -0.53 -8.03 37.28
C THR A 265 0.00 -9.43 37.54
N ILE A 266 1.29 -9.58 37.84
CA ILE A 266 1.93 -10.87 38.16
C ILE A 266 1.22 -11.51 39.35
N MET A 267 1.08 -10.77 40.45
CA MET A 267 0.43 -11.28 41.67
C MET A 267 -1.02 -11.72 41.44
N ALA A 268 -1.76 -11.05 40.56
CA ALA A 268 -3.10 -11.45 40.17
C ALA A 268 -3.09 -12.75 39.36
N THR A 269 -2.22 -12.83 38.34
CA THR A 269 -2.10 -14.00 37.47
C THR A 269 -1.53 -15.23 38.17
N GLU A 270 -0.71 -15.08 39.21
CA GLU A 270 -0.21 -16.19 40.04
C GLU A 270 -1.29 -16.91 40.84
N ARG A 271 -2.51 -16.37 40.86
CA ARG A 271 -3.67 -17.06 41.45
C ARG A 271 -4.34 -18.02 40.48
N LEU A 272 -4.03 -17.98 39.19
CA LEU A 272 -4.50 -18.96 38.19
C LEU A 272 -3.95 -20.34 38.56
#